data_AF-A0A7X0MKG9-F1
#
_entry.id   AF-A0A7X0MKG9-F1
#
_cell.length_a   1.000
_cell.length_b   1.000
_cell.length_c   1.000
_cell.angle_alpha   90.00
_cell.angle_beta   90.00
_cell.angle_gamma   90.00
#
_symmetry.space_group_name_H-M   'P 1'
#
loop_
_entity.id
_entity.type
_entity.pdbx_description
1 polymer ?
#
loop_
_entity_poly.entity_id
_entity_poly.type
_entity_poly.pdbx_seq_one_letter_code
_entity_poly.pdbx_strand_id
1 'polypeptide(L)'
;MKKNYFPFVMLLLCTVAGCKKDQFKNLPGNPENIRKVASGGDGLYDLLGYGYDATGEYGNASASRFKVIDIAKLKLEHPDRVENSIAPDQYTTIESGANSEDYSRDLSGKFSGSLDFKLFGGTVYGSYKDSMKASNKYSYAHLSQINKQRSVKVNASNDLIIANYLSDAFKSDINTMTPQQLVAAYGTHVLSNIVLGAKLEINYRSTTTSSDKKKAATAGAAAHGLIKFFSLNADFTYDESLAKTNTNQTLSYRTVGGDGTKGVIGEVELDKPITKVNISNWQSTCTAANATLIEIVKDGAIPLSDLIANPAKKEAVRLYINQYLKDKGVKALGDVPVYVYYNSRSSDHYFTPDNQPTIGNGGFLNEGIAFYAFSAPATGTVPVYVYYNSRSGDHYFTPDNQPTIGNGSFRNEGIAFHAYPSAGADRAPVYVYYSSRNSDHYFTPDNQPTIGNGDFVNEGIAFYVPD
;
A
#
# COMPACT_ATOMS: atom_id res chain seq x y z
N MET A 1 -20.78 80.34 -24.00
CA MET A 1 -20.74 80.54 -22.53
C MET A 1 -20.95 79.19 -21.85
N LYS A 2 -20.28 78.97 -20.71
CA LYS A 2 -20.19 77.71 -19.93
C LYS A 2 -21.53 77.19 -19.37
N LYS A 3 -21.60 75.86 -19.16
CA LYS A 3 -22.08 75.04 -17.99
C LYS A 3 -22.84 73.77 -18.47
N ASN A 4 -22.28 72.56 -18.39
CA ASN A 4 -22.34 71.51 -17.31
C ASN A 4 -23.79 71.25 -16.80
N TYR A 5 -24.37 70.04 -16.72
CA TYR A 5 -23.95 68.82 -15.98
C TYR A 5 -24.81 67.54 -16.28
N PHE A 6 -24.15 66.37 -16.45
CA PHE A 6 -24.37 65.03 -15.80
C PHE A 6 -25.67 64.18 -16.03
N PRO A 7 -25.67 62.84 -15.76
CA PRO A 7 -25.13 61.71 -16.55
C PRO A 7 -26.22 60.66 -16.93
N PHE A 8 -25.90 59.75 -17.86
CA PHE A 8 -26.79 58.69 -18.36
C PHE A 8 -26.57 57.36 -17.59
N VAL A 9 -27.64 56.83 -17.00
CA VAL A 9 -27.71 55.53 -16.31
C VAL A 9 -27.85 54.42 -17.36
N MET A 10 -26.94 53.45 -17.37
CA MET A 10 -27.07 52.24 -18.20
C MET A 10 -27.40 51.03 -17.32
N LEU A 11 -28.57 50.47 -17.58
CA LEU A 11 -29.24 49.38 -16.87
C LEU A 11 -28.61 48.03 -17.25
N LEU A 12 -28.15 47.25 -16.26
CA LEU A 12 -27.65 45.88 -16.44
C LEU A 12 -28.81 44.89 -16.21
N LEU A 13 -29.27 44.22 -17.28
CA LEU A 13 -30.31 43.19 -17.23
C LEU A 13 -29.65 41.81 -17.33
N CYS A 14 -29.70 41.05 -16.24
CA CYS A 14 -29.33 39.64 -16.17
C CYS A 14 -30.44 38.76 -16.78
N THR A 15 -30.12 38.03 -17.84
CA THR A 15 -30.97 36.93 -18.34
C THR A 15 -30.34 35.59 -18.01
N VAL A 16 -31.05 34.83 -17.17
CA VAL A 16 -30.85 33.40 -16.89
C VAL A 16 -31.22 32.57 -18.11
N ALA A 17 -30.30 31.71 -18.57
CA ALA A 17 -30.59 30.64 -19.52
C ALA A 17 -30.20 29.30 -18.86
N GLY A 18 -31.19 28.44 -18.66
CA GLY A 18 -31.03 27.10 -18.13
C GLY A 18 -30.49 26.12 -19.19
N CYS A 19 -29.54 25.28 -18.79
CA CYS A 19 -29.16 24.08 -19.54
C CYS A 19 -29.73 22.85 -18.85
N LYS A 20 -30.46 22.04 -19.64
CA LYS A 20 -31.03 20.75 -19.28
C LYS A 20 -29.92 19.74 -18.94
N LYS A 21 -30.20 18.91 -17.93
CA LYS A 21 -29.52 17.63 -17.68
C LYS A 21 -29.74 16.71 -18.88
N ASP A 22 -28.65 16.31 -19.55
CA ASP A 22 -28.59 15.08 -20.32
C ASP A 22 -27.24 14.39 -20.09
N GLN A 23 -27.34 13.23 -19.42
CA GLN A 23 -26.53 12.01 -19.55
C GLN A 23 -25.04 12.15 -19.94
N PHE A 24 -24.16 12.20 -18.94
CA PHE A 24 -22.79 11.70 -19.10
C PHE A 24 -22.83 10.18 -19.24
N LYS A 25 -22.98 9.72 -20.48
CA LYS A 25 -22.62 8.35 -20.85
C LYS A 25 -21.11 8.18 -20.75
N ASN A 26 -20.73 7.07 -20.12
CA ASN A 26 -19.39 6.51 -20.04
C ASN A 26 -18.53 6.81 -21.26
N LEU A 27 -17.50 7.65 -21.09
CA LEU A 27 -16.33 7.61 -21.95
C LEU A 27 -15.48 6.43 -21.48
N PRO A 28 -15.16 5.44 -22.35
CA PRO A 28 -14.20 4.42 -21.99
C PRO A 28 -12.85 5.10 -21.84
N GLY A 29 -12.37 5.19 -20.59
CA GLY A 29 -10.99 5.55 -20.31
C GLY A 29 -10.09 4.49 -20.92
N ASN A 30 -9.60 4.77 -22.13
CA ASN A 30 -8.51 4.04 -22.74
C ASN A 30 -7.30 4.21 -21.79
N PRO A 31 -6.77 3.15 -21.15
CA PRO A 31 -5.52 3.30 -20.43
C PRO A 31 -4.49 3.71 -21.46
N GLU A 32 -3.89 4.89 -21.27
CA GLU A 32 -2.87 5.43 -22.15
C GLU A 32 -1.87 4.32 -22.50
N ASN A 33 -1.63 4.17 -23.81
CA ASN A 33 -0.49 3.48 -24.36
C ASN A 33 0.79 4.17 -23.85
N ILE A 34 1.18 3.90 -22.61
CA ILE A 34 2.55 4.11 -22.14
C ILE A 34 3.37 3.09 -22.92
N ARG A 35 4.00 3.53 -24.01
CA ARG A 35 4.97 2.73 -24.76
C ARG A 35 6.08 2.32 -23.78
N LYS A 36 5.98 1.13 -23.19
CA LYS A 36 7.07 0.47 -22.46
C LYS A 36 8.18 0.16 -23.46
N VAL A 37 9.22 0.99 -23.49
CA VAL A 37 10.47 0.68 -24.19
C VAL A 37 11.54 0.55 -23.12
N ALA A 38 11.52 -0.57 -22.41
CA ALA A 38 12.59 -0.97 -21.52
C ALA A 38 13.26 -2.19 -22.14
N SER A 39 14.58 -2.12 -22.38
CA SER A 39 15.41 -3.21 -22.94
C SER A 39 15.69 -4.29 -21.88
N GLY A 40 14.69 -4.66 -21.07
CA GLY A 40 14.82 -5.75 -20.12
C GLY A 40 14.82 -7.07 -20.87
N GLY A 41 15.80 -7.94 -20.61
CA GLY A 41 15.98 -9.20 -21.34
C GLY A 41 16.83 -9.06 -22.61
N ASP A 42 17.68 -8.03 -22.70
CA ASP A 42 18.65 -7.89 -23.81
C ASP A 42 19.90 -8.77 -23.64
N GLY A 43 20.06 -9.39 -22.47
CA GLY A 43 21.13 -10.32 -22.15
C GLY A 43 22.50 -9.66 -21.97
N LEU A 44 22.59 -8.33 -22.04
CA LEU A 44 23.83 -7.57 -21.89
C LEU A 44 23.83 -6.79 -20.57
N TYR A 45 22.98 -5.79 -20.47
CA TYR A 45 22.98 -4.84 -19.34
C TYR A 45 21.61 -4.74 -18.66
N ASP A 46 20.54 -5.28 -19.25
CA ASP A 46 19.24 -5.56 -18.62
C ASP A 46 18.79 -4.48 -17.62
N LEU A 47 18.52 -3.28 -18.16
CA LEU A 47 18.07 -2.06 -17.44
C LEU A 47 19.14 -1.29 -16.64
N LEU A 48 20.40 -1.71 -16.60
CA LEU A 48 21.48 -0.86 -16.04
C LEU A 48 21.53 0.48 -16.79
N GLY A 49 21.57 1.60 -16.05
CA GLY A 49 21.54 2.95 -16.61
C GLY A 49 20.17 3.44 -17.07
N TYR A 50 19.10 2.66 -16.86
CA TYR A 50 17.73 3.08 -17.14
C TYR A 50 17.12 3.79 -15.94
N GLY A 51 16.20 4.70 -16.23
CA GLY A 51 15.35 5.33 -15.23
C GLY A 51 14.49 4.31 -14.48
N TYR A 52 14.10 4.66 -13.26
CA TYR A 52 13.31 3.83 -12.36
C TYR A 52 12.38 4.68 -11.50
N ASP A 53 11.10 4.31 -11.46
CA ASP A 53 10.12 4.95 -10.59
C ASP A 53 10.08 4.23 -9.24
N ALA A 54 10.71 4.83 -8.23
CA ALA A 54 10.75 4.28 -6.87
C ALA A 54 9.37 4.23 -6.16
N THR A 55 8.29 4.66 -6.80
CA THR A 55 6.91 4.45 -6.30
C THR A 55 6.28 3.15 -6.85
N GLY A 56 6.91 2.53 -7.86
CA GLY A 56 6.49 1.28 -8.47
C GLY A 56 6.83 0.04 -7.61
N GLU A 57 6.98 -1.12 -8.25
CA GLU A 57 7.41 -2.33 -7.57
C GLU A 57 8.92 -2.30 -7.28
N TYR A 58 9.39 -3.02 -6.27
CA TYR A 58 10.82 -3.12 -5.94
C TYR A 58 11.54 -4.17 -6.79
N GLY A 59 12.71 -3.83 -7.35
CA GLY A 59 13.53 -4.76 -8.12
C GLY A 59 12.76 -5.46 -9.24
N ASN A 60 11.94 -4.71 -9.99
CA ASN A 60 11.11 -5.26 -11.06
C ASN A 60 11.14 -4.35 -12.29
N ALA A 61 11.26 -4.95 -13.47
CA ALA A 61 11.26 -4.24 -14.74
C ALA A 61 9.98 -3.40 -14.97
N SER A 62 8.86 -3.73 -14.32
CA SER A 62 7.60 -2.98 -14.39
C SER A 62 7.74 -1.51 -13.99
N ALA A 63 8.68 -1.19 -13.09
CA ALA A 63 8.97 0.16 -12.60
C ALA A 63 10.07 0.88 -13.40
N SER A 64 10.66 0.24 -14.41
CA SER A 64 11.66 0.87 -15.27
C SER A 64 11.08 1.93 -16.20
N ARG A 65 11.95 2.84 -16.63
CA ARG A 65 11.66 4.02 -17.45
C ARG A 65 12.74 4.16 -18.53
N PHE A 66 12.76 5.26 -19.28
CA PHE A 66 13.68 5.40 -20.41
C PHE A 66 15.17 5.42 -20.00
N LYS A 67 16.03 5.07 -20.97
CA LYS A 67 17.50 5.02 -20.81
C LYS A 67 18.07 6.40 -20.48
N VAL A 68 18.81 6.50 -19.38
CA VAL A 68 19.48 7.74 -18.93
C VAL A 68 20.97 7.71 -19.24
N ILE A 69 21.64 6.59 -18.96
CA ILE A 69 23.09 6.43 -19.16
C ILE A 69 23.34 5.53 -20.38
N ASP A 70 24.27 5.95 -21.24
CA ASP A 70 24.80 5.11 -22.32
C ASP A 70 25.86 4.14 -21.78
N ILE A 71 25.39 3.03 -21.21
CA ILE A 71 26.24 1.98 -20.65
C ILE A 71 27.14 1.34 -21.71
N ALA A 72 26.65 1.19 -22.95
CA ALA A 72 27.43 0.59 -24.02
C ALA A 72 28.65 1.46 -24.36
N LYS A 73 28.44 2.78 -24.50
CA LYS A 73 29.54 3.74 -24.70
C LYS A 73 30.50 3.74 -23.52
N LEU A 74 29.99 3.78 -22.28
CA LEU A 74 30.83 3.75 -21.08
C LEU A 74 31.67 2.47 -21.00
N LYS A 75 31.10 1.29 -21.31
CA LYS A 75 31.86 0.04 -21.32
C LYS A 75 32.93 0.03 -22.41
N LEU A 76 32.63 0.57 -23.58
CA LEU A 76 33.57 0.62 -24.70
C LEU A 76 34.79 1.50 -24.38
N GLU A 77 34.57 2.68 -23.82
CA GLU A 77 35.63 3.66 -23.54
C GLU A 77 36.32 3.42 -22.18
N HIS A 78 35.59 2.87 -21.21
CA HIS A 78 36.08 2.58 -19.86
C HIS A 78 35.59 1.20 -19.37
N PRO A 79 36.18 0.10 -19.86
CA PRO A 79 35.69 -1.25 -19.57
C PRO A 79 35.64 -1.58 -18.06
N ASP A 80 36.55 -1.04 -17.25
CA ASP A 80 36.60 -1.28 -15.80
C ASP A 80 35.55 -0.50 -15.00
N ARG A 81 34.80 0.39 -15.66
CA ARG A 81 33.73 1.21 -15.06
C ARG A 81 32.35 0.57 -15.20
N VAL A 82 32.24 -0.53 -15.93
CA VAL A 82 31.02 -1.33 -16.05
C VAL A 82 31.37 -2.79 -15.74
N GLU A 83 31.01 -3.22 -14.55
CA GLU A 83 31.27 -4.56 -14.05
C GLU A 83 30.11 -5.49 -14.40
N ASN A 84 30.45 -6.71 -14.83
CA ASN A 84 29.51 -7.81 -15.02
C ASN A 84 30.05 -9.02 -14.27
N SER A 85 29.47 -9.30 -13.11
CA SER A 85 29.93 -10.35 -12.20
C SER A 85 29.02 -11.57 -12.33
N ILE A 86 29.57 -12.66 -12.89
CA ILE A 86 28.88 -13.95 -13.02
C ILE A 86 29.18 -14.76 -11.76
N ALA A 87 28.26 -14.69 -10.80
CA ALA A 87 28.31 -15.43 -9.56
C ALA A 87 26.89 -15.92 -9.25
N PRO A 88 26.45 -17.05 -9.86
CA PRO A 88 25.15 -17.63 -9.59
C PRO A 88 25.02 -18.00 -8.11
N ASP A 89 23.88 -17.68 -7.52
CA ASP A 89 23.64 -17.88 -6.09
C ASP A 89 22.14 -17.99 -5.81
N GLN A 90 21.78 -18.59 -4.67
CA GLN A 90 20.40 -18.67 -4.21
C GLN A 90 20.31 -18.25 -2.75
N TYR A 91 19.44 -17.28 -2.46
CA TYR A 91 19.26 -16.74 -1.11
C TYR A 91 17.82 -16.22 -0.94
N THR A 92 17.44 -15.96 0.31
CA THR A 92 16.15 -15.33 0.65
C THR A 92 16.38 -13.94 1.22
N THR A 93 15.61 -12.96 0.74
CA THR A 93 15.51 -11.66 1.41
C THR A 93 14.16 -11.55 2.12
N ILE A 94 14.14 -10.77 3.19
CA ILE A 94 12.91 -10.48 3.93
C ILE A 94 12.86 -9.01 4.34
N GLU A 95 11.71 -8.39 4.08
CA GLU A 95 11.37 -7.06 4.56
C GLU A 95 10.00 -7.11 5.25
N SER A 96 9.84 -6.45 6.38
CA SER A 96 8.61 -6.56 7.16
C SER A 96 8.27 -5.30 7.96
N GLY A 97 7.00 -5.18 8.35
CA GLY A 97 6.48 -4.03 9.07
C GLY A 97 5.23 -4.35 9.89
N ALA A 98 5.03 -3.59 10.97
CA ALA A 98 3.84 -3.72 11.83
C ALA A 98 2.56 -3.24 11.13
N ASN A 99 2.71 -2.45 10.07
CA ASN A 99 1.70 -1.99 9.11
C ASN A 99 2.39 -1.76 7.74
N SER A 100 1.62 -1.35 6.73
CA SER A 100 2.09 -1.14 5.36
C SER A 100 3.13 -0.02 5.23
N GLU A 101 3.05 1.02 6.07
CA GLU A 101 4.02 2.13 6.06
C GLU A 101 5.37 1.74 6.67
N ASP A 102 5.36 1.01 7.79
CA ASP A 102 6.58 0.49 8.42
C ASP A 102 7.32 -0.47 7.49
N TYR A 103 6.56 -1.32 6.81
CA TYR A 103 7.09 -2.22 5.79
C TYR A 103 7.76 -1.42 4.65
N SER A 104 7.06 -0.41 4.14
CA SER A 104 7.56 0.44 3.06
C SER A 104 8.81 1.24 3.47
N ARG A 105 8.91 1.69 4.72
CA ARG A 105 10.13 2.30 5.27
C ARG A 105 11.32 1.34 5.28
N ASP A 106 11.09 0.08 5.63
CA ASP A 106 12.13 -0.96 5.62
C ASP A 106 12.72 -1.14 4.21
N LEU A 107 11.87 -1.21 3.19
CA LEU A 107 12.29 -1.24 1.79
C LEU A 107 13.01 0.05 1.38
N SER A 108 12.52 1.21 1.82
CA SER A 108 13.14 2.50 1.52
C SER A 108 14.56 2.60 2.08
N GLY A 109 14.84 1.95 3.21
CA GLY A 109 16.19 1.85 3.78
C GLY A 109 17.27 1.25 2.86
N LYS A 110 16.88 0.66 1.73
CA LYS A 110 17.81 0.20 0.68
C LYS A 110 18.43 1.34 -0.14
N PHE A 111 17.88 2.56 -0.10
CA PHE A 111 18.48 3.74 -0.71
C PHE A 111 18.83 4.79 0.34
N SER A 112 20.12 5.14 0.42
CA SER A 112 20.60 6.20 1.31
C SER A 112 19.87 7.52 1.09
N GLY A 113 19.53 8.20 2.18
CA GLY A 113 18.81 9.48 2.15
C GLY A 113 17.32 9.37 1.80
N SER A 114 16.76 8.17 1.73
CA SER A 114 15.34 7.96 1.39
C SER A 114 14.45 7.50 2.56
N LEU A 115 14.98 7.48 3.79
CA LEU A 115 14.25 7.04 4.99
C LEU A 115 13.00 7.88 5.31
N ASP A 116 12.95 9.13 4.84
CA ASP A 116 11.79 10.00 4.98
C ASP A 116 10.65 9.66 4.00
N PHE A 117 10.91 8.75 3.04
CA PHE A 117 9.93 8.30 2.06
C PHE A 117 9.43 6.90 2.38
N LYS A 118 8.23 6.61 1.87
CA LYS A 118 7.57 5.30 1.96
C LYS A 118 7.49 4.73 0.55
N LEU A 119 8.63 4.30 0.03
CA LEU A 119 8.82 3.88 -1.36
C LEU A 119 8.18 2.52 -1.68
N PHE A 120 8.14 2.23 -2.97
CA PHE A 120 7.73 0.97 -3.56
C PHE A 120 6.28 0.57 -3.29
N GLY A 121 5.37 1.55 -3.35
CA GLY A 121 3.94 1.30 -3.19
C GLY A 121 3.36 0.33 -4.20
N GLY A 122 3.96 0.18 -5.38
CA GLY A 122 3.58 -0.87 -6.33
C GLY A 122 3.68 -2.29 -5.74
N THR A 123 4.68 -2.56 -4.89
CA THR A 123 4.80 -3.85 -4.21
C THR A 123 3.67 -4.04 -3.20
N VAL A 124 3.32 -3.03 -2.41
CA VAL A 124 2.20 -3.11 -1.44
C VAL A 124 0.86 -3.24 -2.15
N TYR A 125 0.55 -2.27 -3.01
CA TYR A 125 -0.78 -2.09 -3.59
C TYR A 125 -1.11 -3.04 -4.73
N GLY A 126 -0.09 -3.68 -5.32
CA GLY A 126 -0.23 -4.70 -6.36
C GLY A 126 -0.29 -6.14 -5.81
N SER A 127 -0.06 -6.33 -4.51
CA SER A 127 0.02 -7.68 -3.93
C SER A 127 -1.33 -8.31 -3.65
N TYR A 128 -2.30 -7.56 -3.11
CA TYR A 128 -3.60 -8.11 -2.71
C TYR A 128 -4.72 -7.54 -3.58
N LYS A 129 -5.72 -8.38 -3.84
CA LYS A 129 -6.87 -8.02 -4.68
C LYS A 129 -7.90 -7.16 -3.97
N ASP A 130 -7.98 -7.26 -2.65
CA ASP A 130 -8.91 -6.50 -1.81
C ASP A 130 -8.44 -5.06 -1.56
N SER A 131 -9.34 -4.22 -1.03
CA SER A 131 -9.00 -2.85 -0.62
C SER A 131 -8.17 -2.79 0.65
N MET A 132 -8.16 -3.84 1.46
CA MET A 132 -7.43 -3.91 2.74
C MET A 132 -5.93 -4.12 2.59
N LYS A 133 -5.42 -4.14 1.36
CA LYS A 133 -4.00 -4.23 1.01
C LYS A 133 -3.05 -3.28 1.76
N ALA A 134 -3.56 -2.21 2.35
CA ALA A 134 -2.79 -1.30 3.21
C ALA A 134 -3.45 -1.00 4.57
N SER A 135 -4.40 -1.82 5.02
CA SER A 135 -5.03 -1.69 6.34
C SER A 135 -4.02 -1.84 7.47
N ASN A 136 -4.24 -1.10 8.57
CA ASN A 136 -3.50 -1.21 9.83
C ASN A 136 -3.88 -2.45 10.66
N LYS A 137 -4.98 -3.12 10.33
CA LYS A 137 -5.37 -4.45 10.85
C LYS A 137 -4.21 -5.42 10.69
N TYR A 138 -3.60 -5.44 9.51
CA TYR A 138 -2.56 -6.39 9.16
C TYR A 138 -1.15 -5.89 9.49
N SER A 139 -0.28 -6.84 9.82
CA SER A 139 1.17 -6.74 9.67
C SER A 139 1.62 -7.41 8.39
N TYR A 140 2.74 -6.97 7.83
CA TYR A 140 3.17 -7.35 6.49
C TYR A 140 4.61 -7.89 6.52
N ALA A 141 4.87 -8.90 5.69
CA ALA A 141 6.20 -9.39 5.39
C ALA A 141 6.29 -9.74 3.90
N HIS A 142 7.41 -9.41 3.28
CA HIS A 142 7.72 -9.75 1.90
C HIS A 142 8.98 -10.62 1.90
N LEU A 143 8.86 -11.82 1.37
CA LEU A 143 9.99 -12.71 1.15
C LEU A 143 10.26 -12.80 -0.35
N SER A 144 11.53 -12.71 -0.73
CA SER A 144 11.96 -13.00 -2.09
C SER A 144 12.93 -14.17 -2.07
N GLN A 145 12.55 -15.31 -2.65
CA GLN A 145 13.50 -16.38 -2.95
C GLN A 145 14.21 -16.03 -4.26
N ILE A 146 15.46 -15.60 -4.15
CA ILE A 146 16.29 -15.14 -5.26
C ILE A 146 17.07 -16.30 -5.86
N ASN A 147 17.02 -16.43 -7.19
CA ASN A 147 17.94 -17.22 -7.99
C ASN A 147 18.77 -16.24 -8.83
N LYS A 148 19.87 -15.78 -8.25
CA LYS A 148 20.81 -14.86 -8.90
C LYS A 148 21.57 -15.60 -9.99
N GLN A 149 21.73 -14.95 -11.14
CA GLN A 149 22.60 -15.42 -12.23
C GLN A 149 23.85 -14.55 -12.34
N ARG A 150 23.67 -13.23 -12.23
CA ARG A 150 24.76 -12.26 -12.32
C ARG A 150 24.37 -10.92 -11.70
N SER A 151 25.36 -10.06 -11.49
CA SER A 151 25.15 -8.66 -11.11
C SER A 151 25.85 -7.75 -12.12
N VAL A 152 25.24 -6.61 -12.41
CA VAL A 152 25.83 -5.57 -13.26
C VAL A 152 25.86 -4.23 -12.54
N LYS A 153 26.99 -3.53 -12.64
CA LYS A 153 27.23 -2.30 -11.86
C LYS A 153 27.99 -1.25 -12.67
N VAL A 154 27.60 0.01 -12.47
CA VAL A 154 28.37 1.19 -12.87
C VAL A 154 29.28 1.62 -11.73
N ASN A 155 30.57 1.78 -12.02
CA ASN A 155 31.59 2.26 -11.09
C ASN A 155 32.21 3.57 -11.59
N ALA A 156 31.38 4.52 -12.02
CA ALA A 156 31.78 5.84 -12.53
C ALA A 156 31.21 6.95 -11.64
N SER A 157 31.92 8.08 -11.54
CA SER A 157 31.40 9.26 -10.84
C SER A 157 30.26 9.91 -11.63
N ASN A 158 29.34 10.57 -10.94
CA ASN A 158 28.26 11.31 -11.58
C ASN A 158 28.80 12.39 -12.53
N ASP A 159 29.90 13.06 -12.17
CA ASP A 159 30.54 14.07 -13.03
C ASP A 159 31.00 13.49 -14.37
N LEU A 160 31.62 12.30 -14.35
CA LEU A 160 32.05 11.62 -15.56
C LEU A 160 30.84 11.23 -16.43
N ILE A 161 29.79 10.71 -15.79
CA ILE A 161 28.54 10.31 -16.45
C ILE A 161 27.88 11.52 -17.12
N ILE A 162 27.71 12.61 -16.37
CA ILE A 162 27.11 13.87 -16.83
C ILE A 162 27.86 14.42 -18.04
N ALA A 163 29.20 14.42 -17.99
CA ALA A 163 30.02 15.01 -19.04
C ALA A 163 29.96 14.22 -20.36
N ASN A 164 29.93 12.88 -20.31
CA ASN A 164 30.27 12.07 -21.50
C ASN A 164 29.29 10.93 -21.84
N TYR A 165 28.47 10.50 -20.88
CA TYR A 165 27.76 9.21 -20.96
C TYR A 165 26.25 9.31 -20.71
N LEU A 166 25.66 10.50 -20.66
CA LEU A 166 24.21 10.64 -20.73
C LEU A 166 23.71 10.29 -22.15
N SER A 167 22.56 9.63 -22.22
CA SER A 167 21.88 9.32 -23.49
C SER A 167 21.50 10.61 -24.22
N ASP A 168 21.49 10.59 -25.56
CA ASP A 168 21.16 11.78 -26.36
C ASP A 168 19.73 12.28 -26.10
N ALA A 169 18.79 11.34 -25.92
CA ALA A 169 17.41 11.66 -25.54
C ALA A 169 17.36 12.41 -24.20
N PHE A 170 18.01 11.87 -23.15
CA PHE A 170 17.98 12.51 -21.84
C PHE A 170 18.67 13.88 -21.83
N LYS A 171 19.78 14.03 -22.55
CA LYS A 171 20.44 15.35 -22.72
C LYS A 171 19.52 16.38 -23.38
N SER A 172 18.75 15.97 -24.40
CA SER A 172 17.77 16.85 -25.04
C SER A 172 16.64 17.20 -24.06
N ASP A 173 16.07 16.18 -23.42
CA ASP A 173 14.88 16.30 -22.57
C ASP A 173 15.14 17.13 -21.30
N ILE A 174 16.34 17.08 -20.71
CA ILE A 174 16.73 17.95 -19.58
C ILE A 174 16.48 19.43 -19.93
N ASN A 175 16.75 19.82 -21.18
CA ASN A 175 16.66 21.20 -21.65
C ASN A 175 15.23 21.60 -22.06
N THR A 176 14.38 20.64 -22.44
CA THR A 176 13.06 20.94 -23.05
C THR A 176 11.88 20.59 -22.14
N MET A 177 11.99 19.56 -21.30
CA MET A 177 10.90 19.06 -20.47
C MET A 177 10.82 19.76 -19.11
N THR A 178 9.62 19.85 -18.52
CA THR A 178 9.45 20.25 -17.12
C THR A 178 9.93 19.17 -16.15
N PRO A 179 10.17 19.47 -14.85
CA PRO A 179 10.43 18.44 -13.84
C PRO A 179 9.40 17.31 -13.81
N GLN A 180 8.12 17.64 -13.96
CA GLN A 180 7.00 16.71 -14.03
C GLN A 180 7.17 15.73 -15.20
N GLN A 181 7.47 16.26 -16.38
CA GLN A 181 7.66 15.47 -17.60
C GLN A 181 8.90 14.58 -17.52
N LEU A 182 10.02 15.10 -16.96
CA LEU A 182 11.23 14.31 -16.74
C LEU A 182 10.97 13.12 -15.82
N VAL A 183 10.30 13.32 -14.68
CA VAL A 183 9.99 12.23 -13.76
C VAL A 183 8.98 11.24 -14.35
N ALA A 184 8.01 11.70 -15.14
CA ALA A 184 7.11 10.80 -15.86
C ALA A 184 7.86 9.91 -16.88
N ALA A 185 8.83 10.49 -17.61
CA ALA A 185 9.59 9.81 -18.65
C ALA A 185 10.72 8.90 -18.12
N TYR A 186 11.43 9.35 -17.09
CA TYR A 186 12.67 8.73 -16.58
C TYR A 186 12.56 8.23 -15.13
N GLY A 187 11.44 8.46 -14.44
CA GLY A 187 11.28 8.04 -13.06
C GLY A 187 12.00 8.96 -12.08
N THR A 188 12.28 8.45 -10.88
CA THR A 188 12.88 9.24 -9.80
C THR A 188 14.36 8.92 -9.60
N HIS A 189 14.80 7.73 -10.02
CA HIS A 189 16.16 7.25 -9.88
C HIS A 189 16.66 6.61 -11.19
N VAL A 190 17.94 6.31 -11.26
CA VAL A 190 18.59 5.60 -12.35
C VAL A 190 19.32 4.38 -11.80
N LEU A 191 19.06 3.20 -12.35
CA LEU A 191 19.64 1.94 -11.90
C LEU A 191 21.16 1.92 -12.16
N SER A 192 21.95 1.67 -11.12
CA SER A 192 23.43 1.69 -11.19
C SER A 192 24.10 0.44 -10.62
N ASN A 193 23.40 -0.36 -9.81
CA ASN A 193 23.90 -1.65 -9.30
C ASN A 193 22.72 -2.60 -9.07
N ILE A 194 22.58 -3.58 -9.96
CA ILE A 194 21.41 -4.45 -10.01
C ILE A 194 21.80 -5.92 -10.08
N VAL A 195 20.91 -6.77 -9.57
CA VAL A 195 21.01 -8.23 -9.67
C VAL A 195 20.04 -8.71 -10.75
N LEU A 196 20.54 -9.62 -11.57
CA LEU A 196 19.82 -10.24 -12.68
C LEU A 196 19.65 -11.73 -12.42
N GLY A 197 18.44 -12.23 -12.63
CA GLY A 197 18.10 -13.64 -12.44
C GLY A 197 16.60 -13.85 -12.46
N ALA A 198 16.12 -14.70 -11.55
CA ALA A 198 14.71 -14.96 -11.36
C ALA A 198 14.38 -15.00 -9.86
N LYS A 199 13.16 -14.62 -9.48
CA LYS A 199 12.72 -14.61 -8.07
C LYS A 199 11.29 -15.11 -7.90
N LEU A 200 11.01 -15.78 -6.79
CA LEU A 200 9.67 -15.95 -6.28
C LEU A 200 9.43 -14.85 -5.24
N GLU A 201 8.47 -13.98 -5.49
CA GLU A 201 8.00 -12.97 -4.54
C GLU A 201 6.82 -13.54 -3.76
N ILE A 202 6.88 -13.42 -2.43
CA ILE A 202 5.87 -13.87 -1.48
C ILE A 202 5.52 -12.68 -0.60
N ASN A 203 4.31 -12.13 -0.78
CA ASN A 203 3.76 -11.07 0.03
C ASN A 203 2.77 -11.67 1.04
N TYR A 204 3.15 -11.64 2.31
CA TYR A 204 2.39 -12.18 3.42
C TYR A 204 1.81 -11.06 4.27
N ARG A 205 0.55 -11.23 4.67
CA ARG A 205 -0.09 -10.40 5.68
C ARG A 205 -0.84 -11.24 6.70
N SER A 206 -0.94 -10.74 7.92
CA SER A 206 -1.66 -11.41 9.02
C SER A 206 -2.13 -10.43 10.09
N THR A 207 -3.14 -10.83 10.86
CA THR A 207 -3.37 -10.31 12.21
C THR A 207 -2.54 -11.12 13.20
N THR A 208 -2.22 -10.54 14.37
CA THR A 208 -1.43 -11.24 15.39
C THR A 208 -1.78 -10.76 16.79
N THR A 209 -1.68 -11.67 17.77
CA THR A 209 -1.77 -11.36 19.21
C THR A 209 -0.43 -10.92 19.80
N SER A 210 0.67 -11.02 19.05
CA SER A 210 2.00 -10.57 19.47
C SER A 210 2.07 -9.05 19.54
N SER A 211 2.72 -8.52 20.58
CA SER A 211 3.09 -7.10 20.65
C SER A 211 4.18 -6.72 19.64
N ASP A 212 5.03 -7.67 19.24
CA ASP A 212 6.02 -7.50 18.17
C ASP A 212 5.44 -7.99 16.84
N LYS A 213 4.58 -7.15 16.24
CA LYS A 213 3.88 -7.46 14.98
C LYS A 213 4.86 -7.73 13.82
N LYS A 214 5.99 -7.01 13.77
CA LYS A 214 6.99 -7.15 12.69
C LYS A 214 7.64 -8.54 12.72
N LYS A 215 8.09 -9.00 13.89
CA LYS A 215 8.66 -10.36 14.02
C LYS A 215 7.61 -11.45 13.86
N ALA A 216 6.38 -11.22 14.33
CA ALA A 216 5.28 -12.17 14.12
C ALA A 216 5.00 -12.38 12.63
N ALA A 217 4.87 -11.29 11.85
CA ALA A 217 4.68 -11.38 10.40
C ALA A 217 5.84 -12.08 9.69
N THR A 218 7.08 -11.76 10.10
CA THR A 218 8.30 -12.40 9.60
C THR A 218 8.26 -13.93 9.81
N ALA A 219 7.97 -14.34 11.04
CA ALA A 219 7.90 -15.75 11.41
C ALA A 219 6.75 -16.49 10.73
N GLY A 220 5.57 -15.86 10.63
CA GLY A 220 4.41 -16.42 9.94
C GLY A 220 4.66 -16.63 8.45
N ALA A 221 5.27 -15.63 7.79
CA ALA A 221 5.60 -15.71 6.37
C ALA A 221 6.64 -16.81 6.06
N ALA A 222 7.65 -16.97 6.91
CA ALA A 222 8.64 -18.05 6.80
C ALA A 222 8.01 -19.44 7.05
N ALA A 223 7.32 -19.60 8.19
CA ALA A 223 6.76 -20.88 8.59
C ALA A 223 5.63 -21.35 7.67
N HIS A 224 4.67 -20.48 7.38
CA HIS A 224 3.42 -20.85 6.72
C HIS A 224 3.48 -20.63 5.21
N GLY A 225 4.16 -19.57 4.76
CA GLY A 225 4.35 -19.28 3.35
C GLY A 225 5.48 -20.09 2.71
N LEU A 226 6.72 -19.82 3.13
CA LEU A 226 7.89 -20.41 2.50
C LEU A 226 7.97 -21.93 2.71
N ILE A 227 7.85 -22.38 3.97
CA ILE A 227 8.06 -23.79 4.33
C ILE A 227 6.77 -24.61 4.11
N LYS A 228 5.64 -24.26 4.72
CA LYS A 228 4.43 -25.11 4.61
C LYS A 228 3.79 -25.05 3.22
N PHE A 229 3.62 -23.85 2.64
CA PHE A 229 2.91 -23.69 1.36
C PHE A 229 3.80 -24.02 0.15
N PHE A 230 5.03 -23.49 0.09
CA PHE A 230 5.95 -23.77 -1.03
C PHE A 230 6.91 -24.94 -0.83
N SER A 231 7.05 -25.48 0.39
CA SER A 231 8.04 -26.54 0.69
C SER A 231 9.48 -26.13 0.36
N LEU A 232 9.81 -24.85 0.57
CA LEU A 232 11.15 -24.30 0.39
C LEU A 232 11.86 -24.17 1.75
N ASN A 233 13.18 -24.31 1.74
CA ASN A 233 14.00 -24.13 2.93
C ASN A 233 14.24 -22.64 3.19
N ALA A 234 14.18 -22.23 4.45
CA ALA A 234 14.67 -20.94 4.87
C ALA A 234 16.18 -21.01 5.09
N ASP A 235 16.93 -20.09 4.49
CA ASP A 235 18.35 -19.83 4.77
C ASP A 235 18.55 -18.89 5.98
N PHE A 236 17.47 -18.62 6.73
CA PHE A 236 17.45 -17.81 7.94
C PHE A 236 16.61 -18.47 9.03
N THR A 237 16.90 -18.10 10.28
CA THR A 237 16.15 -18.57 11.46
C THR A 237 14.95 -17.66 11.75
N TYR A 238 13.83 -18.26 12.14
CA TYR A 238 12.65 -17.54 12.63
C TYR A 238 12.13 -18.15 13.94
N ASP A 239 11.32 -17.39 14.67
CA ASP A 239 10.73 -17.82 15.94
C ASP A 239 9.40 -18.55 15.71
N GLU A 240 9.39 -19.88 15.91
CA GLU A 240 8.19 -20.71 15.75
C GLU A 240 7.06 -20.33 16.72
N SER A 241 7.37 -19.81 17.91
CA SER A 241 6.35 -19.38 18.86
C SER A 241 5.60 -18.15 18.33
N LEU A 242 6.33 -17.21 17.73
CA LEU A 242 5.74 -16.04 17.08
C LEU A 242 4.93 -16.43 15.84
N ALA A 243 5.37 -17.42 15.06
CA ALA A 243 4.61 -17.90 13.91
C ALA A 243 3.18 -18.35 14.30
N LYS A 244 3.01 -18.97 15.47
CA LYS A 244 1.72 -19.46 16.01
C LYS A 244 0.79 -18.34 16.50
N THR A 245 1.28 -17.11 16.63
CA THR A 245 0.45 -15.96 17.06
C THR A 245 -0.33 -15.33 15.91
N ASN A 246 -0.05 -15.72 14.66
CA ASN A 246 -0.67 -15.15 13.47
C ASN A 246 -2.00 -15.83 13.12
N THR A 247 -2.97 -15.03 12.71
CA THR A 247 -4.29 -15.43 12.21
C THR A 247 -4.68 -14.53 11.02
N ASN A 248 -5.77 -14.85 10.32
CA ASN A 248 -6.22 -14.15 9.11
C ASN A 248 -5.08 -13.96 8.09
N GLN A 249 -4.37 -15.04 7.86
CA GLN A 249 -3.13 -15.07 7.11
C GLN A 249 -3.43 -15.19 5.62
N THR A 250 -3.02 -14.18 4.85
CA THR A 250 -3.11 -14.21 3.39
C THR A 250 -1.72 -14.13 2.78
N LEU A 251 -1.48 -14.96 1.78
CA LEU A 251 -0.25 -14.98 1.00
C LEU A 251 -0.59 -14.71 -0.46
N SER A 252 0.00 -13.66 -1.01
CA SER A 252 0.05 -13.39 -2.44
C SER A 252 1.43 -13.73 -2.97
N TYR A 253 1.51 -14.36 -4.13
CA TYR A 253 2.79 -14.80 -4.68
C TYR A 253 2.84 -14.66 -6.19
N ARG A 254 4.05 -14.45 -6.70
CA ARG A 254 4.34 -14.48 -8.12
C ARG A 254 5.79 -14.78 -8.42
N THR A 255 6.05 -15.42 -9.55
CA THR A 255 7.40 -15.58 -10.10
C THR A 255 7.76 -14.45 -11.06
N VAL A 256 9.01 -13.99 -11.02
CA VAL A 256 9.59 -12.96 -11.90
C VAL A 256 10.88 -13.51 -12.51
N GLY A 257 11.08 -13.31 -13.82
CA GLY A 257 12.19 -13.94 -14.56
C GLY A 257 11.92 -15.43 -14.85
N GLY A 258 12.88 -16.09 -15.50
CA GLY A 258 12.65 -17.45 -16.02
C GLY A 258 11.71 -17.46 -17.23
N ASP A 259 11.21 -18.64 -17.59
CA ASP A 259 10.19 -18.80 -18.62
C ASP A 259 8.82 -18.40 -18.05
N GLY A 260 8.29 -17.27 -18.53
CA GLY A 260 7.01 -16.73 -18.07
C GLY A 260 5.81 -17.66 -18.30
N THR A 261 5.88 -18.59 -19.26
CA THR A 261 4.81 -19.57 -19.49
C THR A 261 4.75 -20.65 -18.40
N LYS A 262 5.82 -20.79 -17.62
CA LYS A 262 5.91 -21.71 -16.49
C LYS A 262 5.78 -21.01 -15.15
N GLY A 263 5.73 -19.68 -15.16
CA GLY A 263 5.57 -18.88 -13.96
C GLY A 263 4.26 -19.16 -13.23
N VAL A 264 4.24 -18.90 -11.94
CA VAL A 264 3.04 -19.02 -11.10
C VAL A 264 2.68 -17.67 -10.51
N ILE A 265 1.40 -17.41 -10.35
CA ILE A 265 0.84 -16.26 -9.66
C ILE A 265 -0.44 -16.69 -8.94
N GLY A 266 -0.65 -16.20 -7.72
CA GLY A 266 -1.86 -16.54 -6.98
C GLY A 266 -1.95 -15.83 -5.64
N GLU A 267 -3.07 -16.08 -4.96
CA GLU A 267 -3.37 -15.61 -3.62
C GLU A 267 -4.06 -16.75 -2.86
N VAL A 268 -3.70 -16.94 -1.60
CA VAL A 268 -4.21 -18.04 -0.76
C VAL A 268 -4.37 -17.59 0.69
N GLU A 269 -5.46 -18.02 1.32
CA GLU A 269 -5.65 -17.91 2.76
C GLU A 269 -5.03 -19.14 3.45
N LEU A 270 -4.10 -18.91 4.37
CA LEU A 270 -3.29 -19.97 4.99
C LEU A 270 -3.97 -20.59 6.22
N ASP A 271 -5.03 -19.99 6.75
CA ASP A 271 -5.81 -20.55 7.86
C ASP A 271 -6.86 -21.59 7.39
N LYS A 272 -7.07 -21.70 6.08
CA LYS A 272 -7.92 -22.70 5.44
C LYS A 272 -7.07 -23.89 4.95
N PRO A 273 -7.68 -25.06 4.66
CA PRO A 273 -6.96 -26.15 4.00
C PRO A 273 -6.31 -25.68 2.69
N ILE A 274 -4.98 -25.79 2.60
CA ILE A 274 -4.20 -25.31 1.47
C ILE A 274 -3.80 -26.45 0.52
N THR A 275 -3.74 -26.15 -0.77
CA THR A 275 -3.03 -26.99 -1.75
C THR A 275 -1.67 -26.36 -2.02
N LYS A 276 -0.59 -27.13 -1.81
CA LYS A 276 0.79 -26.66 -2.03
C LYS A 276 1.03 -26.28 -3.50
N VAL A 277 1.87 -25.27 -3.71
CA VAL A 277 2.29 -24.85 -5.05
C VAL A 277 3.70 -25.35 -5.32
N ASN A 278 3.85 -26.14 -6.38
CA ASN A 278 5.14 -26.59 -6.88
C ASN A 278 5.68 -25.60 -7.92
N ILE A 279 6.89 -25.09 -7.69
CA ILE A 279 7.56 -24.13 -8.59
C ILE A 279 8.74 -24.74 -9.36
N SER A 280 9.03 -26.04 -9.23
CA SER A 280 10.20 -26.70 -9.83
C SER A 280 10.23 -26.56 -11.36
N ASN A 281 9.07 -26.58 -12.02
CA ASN A 281 8.99 -26.35 -13.47
C ASN A 281 9.50 -24.97 -13.86
N TRP A 282 9.13 -23.92 -13.13
CA TRP A 282 9.65 -22.58 -13.33
C TRP A 282 11.13 -22.49 -12.92
N GLN A 283 11.50 -23.02 -11.75
CA GLN A 283 12.88 -23.00 -11.25
C GLN A 283 13.88 -23.59 -12.24
N SER A 284 13.50 -24.66 -12.96
CA SER A 284 14.35 -25.27 -14.00
C SER A 284 14.68 -24.33 -15.17
N THR A 285 13.96 -23.22 -15.31
CA THR A 285 14.16 -22.23 -16.39
C THR A 285 14.88 -20.96 -15.94
N CYS A 286 15.24 -20.86 -14.65
CA CYS A 286 15.96 -19.75 -14.05
C CYS A 286 17.44 -19.78 -14.47
N THR A 287 17.69 -19.45 -15.73
CA THR A 287 19.02 -19.44 -16.36
C THR A 287 19.45 -18.02 -16.71
N ALA A 288 20.72 -17.83 -17.03
CA ALA A 288 21.24 -16.54 -17.50
C ALA A 288 20.48 -15.98 -18.72
N ALA A 289 19.97 -16.85 -19.60
CA ALA A 289 19.22 -16.43 -20.80
C ALA A 289 17.84 -15.84 -20.47
N ASN A 290 17.24 -16.25 -19.35
CA ASN A 290 15.93 -15.78 -18.89
C ASN A 290 16.04 -14.87 -17.66
N ALA A 291 17.23 -14.32 -17.41
CA ALA A 291 17.48 -13.43 -16.30
C ALA A 291 16.84 -12.05 -16.55
N THR A 292 16.23 -11.49 -15.52
CA THR A 292 15.68 -10.13 -15.53
C THR A 292 16.07 -9.39 -14.25
N LEU A 293 15.75 -8.10 -14.17
CA LEU A 293 15.90 -7.32 -12.94
C LEU A 293 15.06 -7.94 -11.82
N ILE A 294 15.75 -8.35 -10.76
CA ILE A 294 15.12 -8.98 -9.58
C ILE A 294 15.45 -8.28 -8.27
N GLU A 295 16.55 -7.54 -8.23
CA GLU A 295 16.98 -6.81 -7.03
C GLU A 295 17.76 -5.55 -7.42
N ILE A 296 17.54 -4.49 -6.65
CA ILE A 296 18.40 -3.30 -6.67
C ILE A 296 19.25 -3.37 -5.41
N VAL A 297 20.56 -3.51 -5.58
CA VAL A 297 21.50 -3.59 -4.45
C VAL A 297 21.39 -2.32 -3.63
N LYS A 298 21.69 -2.38 -2.33
CA LYS A 298 21.75 -1.19 -1.48
C LYS A 298 22.59 -0.08 -2.14
N ASP A 299 22.02 1.12 -2.20
CA ASP A 299 22.60 2.30 -2.89
C ASP A 299 22.85 2.11 -4.40
N GLY A 300 22.21 1.10 -5.01
CA GLY A 300 22.30 0.76 -6.43
C GLY A 300 21.40 1.56 -7.35
N ALA A 301 20.94 2.74 -6.89
CA ALA A 301 20.12 3.66 -7.65
C ALA A 301 20.58 5.10 -7.40
N ILE A 302 20.86 5.84 -8.47
CA ILE A 302 21.29 7.24 -8.42
C ILE A 302 20.04 8.12 -8.52
N PRO A 303 19.81 9.10 -7.63
CA PRO A 303 18.71 10.06 -7.81
C PRO A 303 18.81 10.73 -9.18
N LEU A 304 17.71 10.81 -9.93
CA LEU A 304 17.73 11.34 -11.31
C LEU A 304 18.30 12.76 -11.37
N SER A 305 17.99 13.59 -10.36
CA SER A 305 18.50 14.96 -10.23
C SER A 305 20.03 15.03 -10.13
N ASP A 306 20.69 13.99 -9.62
CA ASP A 306 22.14 13.96 -9.48
C ASP A 306 22.89 13.73 -10.79
N LEU A 307 22.16 13.47 -11.88
CA LEU A 307 22.68 13.36 -13.24
C LEU A 307 22.34 14.60 -14.10
N ILE A 308 21.99 15.72 -13.46
CA ILE A 308 21.68 17.00 -14.12
C ILE A 308 22.76 18.03 -13.76
N ALA A 309 23.46 18.56 -14.77
CA ALA A 309 24.55 19.52 -14.59
C ALA A 309 24.08 20.91 -14.15
N ASN A 310 23.00 21.43 -14.78
CA ASN A 310 22.52 22.79 -14.49
C ASN A 310 21.97 22.86 -13.05
N PRO A 311 22.54 23.69 -12.16
CA PRO A 311 22.17 23.68 -10.74
C PRO A 311 20.69 24.02 -10.47
N ALA A 312 20.13 24.99 -11.20
CA ALA A 312 18.73 25.39 -11.05
C ALA A 312 17.78 24.28 -11.51
N LYS A 313 18.10 23.63 -12.64
CA LYS A 313 17.32 22.49 -13.14
C LYS A 313 17.41 21.29 -12.21
N LYS A 314 18.61 20.96 -11.74
CA LYS A 314 18.88 19.90 -10.75
C LYS A 314 18.01 20.10 -9.52
N GLU A 315 18.02 21.30 -8.95
CA GLU A 315 17.25 21.61 -7.74
C GLU A 315 15.73 21.54 -7.98
N ALA A 316 15.24 22.08 -9.09
CA ALA A 316 13.82 22.00 -9.45
C ALA A 316 13.34 20.55 -9.62
N VAL A 317 14.16 19.69 -10.25
CA VAL A 317 13.85 18.26 -10.41
C VAL A 317 13.91 17.54 -9.07
N ARG A 318 14.91 17.82 -8.23
CA ARG A 318 15.03 17.23 -6.89
C ARG A 318 13.82 17.55 -6.01
N LEU A 319 13.38 18.82 -5.97
CA LEU A 319 12.20 19.23 -5.22
C LEU A 319 10.93 18.54 -5.72
N TYR A 320 10.77 18.45 -7.04
CA TYR A 320 9.63 17.74 -7.63
C TYR A 320 9.66 16.24 -7.30
N ILE A 321 10.81 15.58 -7.41
CA ILE A 321 10.98 14.17 -7.02
C ILE A 321 10.58 13.98 -5.56
N ASN A 322 11.07 14.82 -4.64
CA ASN A 322 10.74 14.71 -3.23
C ASN A 322 9.23 14.84 -2.97
N GLN A 323 8.57 15.79 -3.65
CA GLN A 323 7.12 15.94 -3.55
C GLN A 323 6.38 14.72 -4.13
N TYR A 324 6.78 14.27 -5.32
CA TYR A 324 6.22 13.10 -5.98
C TYR A 324 6.32 11.83 -5.11
N LEU A 325 7.48 11.60 -4.49
CA LEU A 325 7.71 10.46 -3.59
C LEU A 325 6.89 10.55 -2.31
N LYS A 326 6.65 11.76 -1.76
CA LYS A 326 5.76 11.96 -0.61
C LYS A 326 4.30 11.71 -0.98
N ASP A 327 3.85 12.23 -2.11
CA ASP A 327 2.46 12.15 -2.54
C ASP A 327 2.04 10.72 -2.87
N LYS A 328 2.94 9.99 -3.53
CA LYS A 328 2.75 8.58 -3.94
C LYS A 328 3.30 7.55 -2.96
N GLY A 329 3.91 8.00 -1.86
CA GLY A 329 4.41 7.10 -0.83
C GLY A 329 3.28 6.24 -0.26
N VAL A 330 3.63 5.06 0.24
CA VAL A 330 2.67 4.16 0.87
C VAL A 330 1.99 4.86 2.04
N LYS A 331 0.67 4.84 2.01
CA LYS A 331 -0.22 5.31 3.08
C LYS A 331 -1.02 4.12 3.58
N ALA A 332 -0.99 3.91 4.89
CA ALA A 332 -1.93 3.01 5.51
C ALA A 332 -3.36 3.53 5.29
N LEU A 333 -4.36 2.64 5.33
CA LEU A 333 -5.77 3.07 5.26
C LEU A 333 -6.15 3.98 6.43
N GLY A 334 -5.40 3.94 7.53
CA GLY A 334 -5.67 4.78 8.70
C GLY A 334 -6.82 4.25 9.55
N ASP A 335 -7.26 3.02 9.29
CA ASP A 335 -8.18 2.31 10.15
C ASP A 335 -7.51 1.98 11.50
N VAL A 336 -8.33 1.88 12.53
CA VAL A 336 -7.97 1.60 13.92
C VAL A 336 -8.91 0.54 14.47
N PRO A 337 -8.47 -0.29 15.42
CA PRO A 337 -9.38 -1.18 16.11
C PRO A 337 -10.44 -0.38 16.87
N VAL A 338 -11.69 -0.83 16.81
CA VAL A 338 -12.78 -0.44 17.70
C VAL A 338 -12.94 -1.56 18.70
N TYR A 339 -12.73 -1.22 19.97
CA TYR A 339 -12.86 -2.13 21.10
C TYR A 339 -14.28 -2.14 21.61
N VAL A 340 -14.74 -3.30 22.05
CA VAL A 340 -15.99 -3.45 22.79
C VAL A 340 -15.68 -3.57 24.28
N TYR A 341 -16.45 -2.86 25.08
CA TYR A 341 -16.37 -2.91 26.54
C TYR A 341 -17.73 -3.27 27.11
N TYR A 342 -17.74 -4.08 28.17
CA TYR A 342 -18.96 -4.50 28.85
C TYR A 342 -19.02 -4.00 30.28
N ASN A 343 -20.17 -3.47 30.68
CA ASN A 343 -20.47 -3.11 32.07
C ASN A 343 -21.50 -4.07 32.67
N SER A 344 -21.05 -4.91 33.60
CA SER A 344 -21.90 -5.94 34.22
C SER A 344 -23.00 -5.39 35.15
N ARG A 345 -22.92 -4.11 35.56
CA ARG A 345 -23.93 -3.49 36.42
C ARG A 345 -25.12 -2.95 35.64
N SER A 346 -24.87 -2.38 34.45
CA SER A 346 -25.90 -1.89 33.54
C SER A 346 -26.26 -2.90 32.45
N SER A 347 -25.47 -3.98 32.30
CA SER A 347 -25.59 -4.95 31.21
C SER A 347 -25.49 -4.30 29.82
N ASP A 348 -24.61 -3.31 29.68
CA ASP A 348 -24.47 -2.44 28.51
C ASP A 348 -23.10 -2.62 27.83
N HIS A 349 -23.08 -2.53 26.50
CA HIS A 349 -21.86 -2.56 25.68
C HIS A 349 -21.50 -1.19 25.10
N TYR A 350 -20.22 -0.84 25.17
CA TYR A 350 -19.69 0.42 24.64
C TYR A 350 -18.58 0.17 23.62
N PHE A 351 -18.61 0.88 22.49
CA PHE A 351 -17.69 0.72 21.37
C PHE A 351 -16.83 1.97 21.19
N THR A 352 -15.51 1.82 21.23
CA THR A 352 -14.58 2.96 21.09
C THR A 352 -13.21 2.55 20.52
N PRO A 353 -12.53 3.42 19.75
CA PRO A 353 -11.13 3.20 19.38
C PRO A 353 -10.15 3.33 20.56
N ASP A 354 -10.59 3.81 21.73
CA ASP A 354 -9.75 3.93 22.91
C ASP A 354 -9.38 2.55 23.48
N ASN A 355 -8.08 2.26 23.57
CA ASN A 355 -7.57 1.02 24.14
C ASN A 355 -7.11 1.22 25.59
N GLN A 356 -7.98 0.90 26.54
CA GLN A 356 -7.72 0.90 27.99
C GLN A 356 -8.19 -0.43 28.58
N PRO A 357 -7.65 -0.90 29.72
CA PRO A 357 -8.21 -2.06 30.42
C PRO A 357 -9.67 -1.83 30.84
N THR A 358 -10.00 -0.58 31.19
CA THR A 358 -11.36 -0.16 31.58
C THR A 358 -11.65 1.28 31.20
N ILE A 359 -12.93 1.64 31.03
CA ILE A 359 -13.41 3.03 30.86
C ILE A 359 -14.53 3.34 31.86
N GLY A 360 -15.02 4.59 31.87
CA GLY A 360 -16.15 5.00 32.71
C GLY A 360 -15.90 4.81 34.21
N ASN A 361 -14.73 5.22 34.70
CA ASN A 361 -14.27 5.01 36.09
C ASN A 361 -14.19 3.53 36.51
N GLY A 362 -13.86 2.63 35.57
CA GLY A 362 -13.67 1.21 35.85
C GLY A 362 -14.94 0.36 35.73
N GLY A 363 -16.07 0.94 35.33
CA GLY A 363 -17.34 0.22 35.17
C GLY A 363 -17.41 -0.66 33.93
N PHE A 364 -16.69 -0.29 32.88
CA PHE A 364 -16.66 -0.98 31.60
C PHE A 364 -15.33 -1.72 31.44
N LEU A 365 -15.39 -3.05 31.29
CA LEU A 365 -14.23 -3.91 31.11
C LEU A 365 -14.01 -4.17 29.62
N ASN A 366 -12.76 -4.09 29.16
CA ASN A 366 -12.42 -4.35 27.76
C ASN A 366 -12.59 -5.84 27.41
N GLU A 367 -13.39 -6.14 26.39
CA GLU A 367 -13.65 -7.49 25.90
C GLU A 367 -12.89 -7.82 24.60
N GLY A 368 -12.15 -6.86 24.05
CA GLY A 368 -11.33 -7.02 22.86
C GLY A 368 -11.77 -6.18 21.68
N ILE A 369 -11.27 -6.52 20.50
CA ILE A 369 -11.55 -5.80 19.25
C ILE A 369 -12.83 -6.35 18.64
N ALA A 370 -13.82 -5.49 18.39
CA ALA A 370 -15.05 -5.86 17.70
C ALA A 370 -14.87 -5.79 16.17
N PHE A 371 -14.28 -4.70 15.67
CA PHE A 371 -14.02 -4.48 14.25
C PHE A 371 -12.98 -3.37 14.08
N TYR A 372 -12.57 -3.06 12.84
CA TYR A 372 -11.72 -1.92 12.52
C TYR A 372 -12.56 -0.80 11.89
N ALA A 373 -12.36 0.45 12.26
CA ALA A 373 -13.04 1.61 11.70
C ALA A 373 -12.06 2.80 11.60
N PHE A 374 -12.50 4.01 11.30
CA PHE A 374 -11.60 5.16 11.20
C PHE A 374 -11.75 6.10 12.39
N SER A 375 -10.66 6.44 13.08
CA SER A 375 -10.70 7.42 14.19
C SER A 375 -10.90 8.85 13.70
N ALA A 376 -10.65 9.12 12.42
CA ALA A 376 -10.78 10.43 11.79
C ALA A 376 -11.49 10.31 10.43
N PRO A 377 -11.98 11.42 9.85
CA PRO A 377 -12.58 11.41 8.52
C PRO A 377 -11.63 10.80 7.47
N ALA A 378 -12.16 9.86 6.69
CA ALA A 378 -11.48 9.23 5.57
C ALA A 378 -12.35 9.36 4.31
N THR A 379 -11.78 9.05 3.14
CA THR A 379 -12.52 9.22 1.88
C THR A 379 -13.75 8.32 1.87
N GLY A 380 -14.93 8.93 1.75
CA GLY A 380 -16.21 8.23 1.67
C GLY A 380 -16.80 7.79 3.01
N THR A 381 -16.22 8.18 4.14
CA THR A 381 -16.75 7.86 5.48
C THR A 381 -17.61 8.98 6.05
N VAL A 382 -18.50 8.62 6.97
CA VAL A 382 -19.31 9.52 7.79
C VAL A 382 -19.04 9.26 9.27
N PRO A 383 -19.25 10.25 10.16
CA PRO A 383 -19.19 9.99 11.60
C PRO A 383 -20.26 8.98 12.02
N VAL A 384 -19.91 8.12 12.97
CA VAL A 384 -20.81 7.28 13.75
C VAL A 384 -20.90 7.90 15.13
N TYR A 385 -22.12 8.28 15.50
CA TYR A 385 -22.43 8.93 16.76
C TYR A 385 -22.79 7.91 17.81
N VAL A 386 -22.41 8.19 19.05
CA VAL A 386 -22.86 7.45 20.23
C VAL A 386 -24.03 8.19 20.89
N TYR A 387 -25.05 7.43 21.26
CA TYR A 387 -26.23 7.92 21.95
C TYR A 387 -26.43 7.17 23.25
N TYR A 388 -26.77 7.88 24.32
CA TYR A 388 -27.02 7.29 25.63
C TYR A 388 -28.48 7.45 26.05
N ASN A 389 -29.07 6.37 26.57
CA ASN A 389 -30.39 6.38 27.19
C ASN A 389 -30.27 6.23 28.71
N SER A 390 -30.49 7.34 29.44
CA SER A 390 -30.35 7.36 30.89
C SER A 390 -31.38 6.52 31.66
N ARG A 391 -32.44 6.01 30.99
CA ARG A 391 -33.46 5.17 31.63
C ARG A 391 -33.08 3.69 31.59
N SER A 392 -32.59 3.21 30.46
CA SER A 392 -32.12 1.83 30.30
C SER A 392 -30.65 1.66 30.69
N GLY A 393 -29.84 2.70 30.54
CA GLY A 393 -28.38 2.64 30.69
C GLY A 393 -27.64 2.23 29.40
N ASP A 394 -28.34 2.17 28.27
CA ASP A 394 -27.90 1.64 26.97
C ASP A 394 -27.17 2.67 26.11
N HIS A 395 -26.13 2.23 25.39
CA HIS A 395 -25.47 3.00 24.33
C HIS A 395 -25.80 2.47 22.93
N TYR A 396 -26.25 3.37 22.07
CA TYR A 396 -26.58 3.08 20.68
C TYR A 396 -25.65 3.83 19.71
N PHE A 397 -25.16 3.15 18.68
CA PHE A 397 -24.21 3.69 17.71
C PHE A 397 -24.84 3.79 16.31
N THR A 398 -24.83 4.98 15.71
CA THR A 398 -25.47 5.20 14.39
C THR A 398 -24.82 6.33 13.59
N PRO A 399 -24.77 6.24 12.24
CA PRO A 399 -24.38 7.37 11.40
C PRO A 399 -25.44 8.49 11.33
N ASP A 400 -26.66 8.24 11.82
CA ASP A 400 -27.75 9.22 11.81
C ASP A 400 -27.54 10.30 12.88
N ASN A 401 -27.33 11.55 12.45
CA ASN A 401 -27.11 12.66 13.38
C ASN A 401 -28.41 13.42 13.70
N GLN A 402 -29.02 13.09 14.84
CA GLN A 402 -30.11 13.86 15.46
C GLN A 402 -29.76 14.23 16.91
N PRO A 403 -30.26 15.33 17.51
CA PRO A 403 -30.03 15.59 18.94
C PRO A 403 -30.54 14.45 19.85
N THR A 404 -31.60 13.76 19.39
CA THR A 404 -32.16 12.58 20.06
C THR A 404 -32.73 11.56 19.08
N ILE A 405 -32.72 10.28 19.45
CA ILE A 405 -33.39 9.17 18.73
C ILE A 405 -34.33 8.39 19.67
N GLY A 406 -35.11 7.43 19.15
CA GLY A 406 -36.02 6.60 19.96
C GLY A 406 -37.08 7.42 20.72
N ASN A 407 -37.77 8.32 20.01
CA ASN A 407 -38.76 9.25 20.58
C ASN A 407 -38.21 10.18 21.70
N GLY A 408 -36.92 10.53 21.65
CA GLY A 408 -36.31 11.42 22.64
C GLY A 408 -35.63 10.72 23.81
N SER A 409 -35.61 9.38 23.83
CA SER A 409 -35.07 8.58 24.94
C SER A 409 -33.54 8.51 24.94
N PHE A 410 -32.94 8.63 23.76
CA PHE A 410 -31.50 8.58 23.55
C PHE A 410 -30.96 9.97 23.25
N ARG A 411 -29.88 10.38 23.92
CA ARG A 411 -29.21 11.69 23.75
C ARG A 411 -27.86 11.50 23.08
N ASN A 412 -27.55 12.35 22.10
CA ASN A 412 -26.26 12.31 21.40
C ASN A 412 -25.12 12.70 22.35
N GLU A 413 -24.08 11.88 22.44
CA GLU A 413 -22.88 12.11 23.27
C GLU A 413 -21.63 12.45 22.44
N GLY A 414 -21.74 12.46 21.11
CA GLY A 414 -20.67 12.87 20.19
C GLY A 414 -20.32 11.78 19.17
N ILE A 415 -19.14 11.93 18.56
CA ILE A 415 -18.63 11.02 17.53
C ILE A 415 -17.78 9.94 18.21
N ALA A 416 -18.10 8.68 18.00
CA ALA A 416 -17.31 7.55 18.47
C ALA A 416 -16.19 7.19 17.50
N PHE A 417 -16.51 7.11 16.20
CA PHE A 417 -15.58 6.79 15.10
C PHE A 417 -16.23 7.18 13.76
N HIS A 418 -15.58 6.86 12.64
CA HIS A 418 -16.11 7.05 11.29
C HIS A 418 -16.18 5.71 10.54
N ALA A 419 -17.23 5.56 9.74
CA ALA A 419 -17.54 4.34 8.99
C ALA A 419 -18.12 4.68 7.61
N TYR A 420 -18.27 3.69 6.74
CA TYR A 420 -18.95 3.85 5.45
C TYR A 420 -20.48 3.79 5.66
N PRO A 421 -21.25 4.73 5.10
CA PRO A 421 -22.71 4.75 5.26
C PRO A 421 -23.44 3.73 4.37
N SER A 422 -22.74 3.08 3.44
CA SER A 422 -23.33 2.21 2.44
C SER A 422 -22.38 1.09 2.02
N ALA A 423 -22.99 0.01 1.51
CA ALA A 423 -22.27 -1.11 0.90
C ALA A 423 -21.38 -0.64 -0.26
N GLY A 424 -20.29 -1.37 -0.49
CA GLY A 424 -19.34 -1.10 -1.55
C GLY A 424 -18.34 -2.23 -1.66
N ALA A 425 -17.48 -2.16 -2.68
CA ALA A 425 -16.34 -3.06 -2.77
C ALA A 425 -15.49 -2.93 -1.49
N ASP A 426 -15.12 -4.08 -0.92
CA ASP A 426 -14.21 -4.18 0.21
C ASP A 426 -14.71 -3.50 1.51
N ARG A 427 -16.02 -3.58 1.74
CA ARG A 427 -16.67 -3.09 2.95
C ARG A 427 -17.49 -4.19 3.58
N ALA A 428 -17.23 -4.46 4.86
CA ALA A 428 -17.99 -5.43 5.63
C ALA A 428 -19.15 -4.74 6.35
N PRO A 429 -20.37 -5.30 6.33
CA PRO A 429 -21.46 -4.80 7.15
C PRO A 429 -21.17 -5.03 8.63
N VAL A 430 -21.51 -4.05 9.48
CA VAL A 430 -21.64 -4.22 10.92
C VAL A 430 -23.12 -4.26 11.25
N TYR A 431 -23.54 -5.36 11.86
CA TYR A 431 -24.91 -5.60 12.27
C TYR A 431 -25.13 -5.10 13.69
N VAL A 432 -26.32 -4.57 13.94
CA VAL A 432 -26.80 -4.22 15.27
C VAL A 432 -27.74 -5.32 15.77
N TYR A 433 -27.56 -5.71 17.01
CA TYR A 433 -28.42 -6.67 17.70
C TYR A 433 -28.98 -6.04 18.97
N TYR A 434 -30.24 -6.33 19.29
CA TYR A 434 -30.90 -5.83 20.47
C TYR A 434 -31.27 -6.96 21.44
N SER A 435 -31.01 -6.75 22.73
CA SER A 435 -31.52 -7.60 23.81
C SER A 435 -32.65 -6.93 24.55
N SER A 436 -33.89 -7.43 24.39
CA SER A 436 -35.03 -6.92 25.16
C SER A 436 -34.95 -7.23 26.66
N ARG A 437 -34.16 -8.24 27.03
CA ARG A 437 -33.95 -8.66 28.42
C ARG A 437 -33.06 -7.68 29.17
N ASN A 438 -31.96 -7.26 28.54
CA ASN A 438 -30.96 -6.37 29.14
C ASN A 438 -31.17 -4.91 28.74
N SER A 439 -32.02 -4.64 27.74
CA SER A 439 -32.18 -3.33 27.10
C SER A 439 -30.84 -2.79 26.58
N ASP A 440 -30.14 -3.59 25.79
CA ASP A 440 -28.76 -3.34 25.35
C ASP A 440 -28.59 -3.63 23.84
N HIS A 441 -27.74 -2.85 23.18
CA HIS A 441 -27.37 -3.04 21.77
C HIS A 441 -25.93 -3.51 21.60
N TYR A 442 -25.75 -4.51 20.74
CA TYR A 442 -24.44 -5.06 20.40
C TYR A 442 -24.14 -4.93 18.91
N PHE A 443 -22.91 -4.57 18.57
CA PHE A 443 -22.47 -4.32 17.19
C PHE A 443 -21.37 -5.29 16.78
N THR A 444 -21.57 -6.05 15.70
CA THR A 444 -20.59 -7.03 15.23
C THR A 444 -20.65 -7.24 13.71
N PRO A 445 -19.52 -7.54 13.04
CA PRO A 445 -19.53 -8.02 11.66
C PRO A 445 -20.18 -9.41 11.48
N ASP A 446 -20.35 -10.18 12.57
CA ASP A 446 -20.93 -11.52 12.50
C ASP A 446 -22.42 -11.46 12.15
N ASN A 447 -22.79 -12.12 11.05
CA ASN A 447 -24.18 -12.20 10.61
C ASN A 447 -24.83 -13.52 11.06
N GLN A 448 -25.60 -13.48 12.14
CA GLN A 448 -26.41 -14.57 12.65
C GLN A 448 -27.83 -14.06 12.94
N PRO A 449 -28.87 -14.92 12.97
CA PRO A 449 -30.20 -14.50 13.41
C PRO A 449 -30.21 -13.99 14.86
N THR A 450 -29.40 -14.62 15.72
CA THR A 450 -29.24 -14.25 17.12
C THR A 450 -27.82 -14.55 17.61
N ILE A 451 -27.36 -13.82 18.62
CA ILE A 451 -26.10 -14.07 19.34
C ILE A 451 -26.36 -14.23 20.85
N GLY A 452 -25.31 -14.57 21.63
CA GLY A 452 -25.42 -14.68 23.09
C GLY A 452 -26.45 -15.73 23.55
N ASN A 453 -26.44 -16.93 22.95
CA ASN A 453 -27.43 -17.99 23.20
C ASN A 453 -28.90 -17.60 22.90
N GLY A 454 -29.12 -16.63 22.02
CA GLY A 454 -30.47 -16.18 21.64
C GLY A 454 -30.93 -14.91 22.34
N ASP A 455 -30.13 -14.36 23.26
CA ASP A 455 -30.49 -13.16 24.05
C ASP A 455 -30.50 -11.87 23.22
N PHE A 456 -29.78 -11.85 22.09
CA PHE A 456 -29.64 -10.70 21.20
C PHE A 456 -30.18 -11.03 19.82
N VAL A 457 -31.15 -10.27 19.34
CA VAL A 457 -31.83 -10.45 18.05
C VAL A 457 -31.29 -9.46 17.03
N ASN A 458 -30.96 -9.94 15.82
CA ASN A 458 -30.43 -9.11 14.74
C ASN A 458 -31.48 -8.09 14.27
N GLU A 459 -31.14 -6.81 14.27
CA GLU A 459 -31.99 -5.71 13.81
C GLU A 459 -31.57 -5.16 12.42
N GLY A 460 -30.52 -5.73 11.82
CA GLY A 460 -30.02 -5.40 10.49
C GLY A 460 -28.68 -4.68 10.53
N ILE A 461 -28.35 -4.03 9.42
CA ILE A 461 -27.05 -3.37 9.22
C ILE A 461 -27.10 -1.95 9.78
N ALA A 462 -26.17 -1.62 10.67
CA ALA A 462 -26.01 -0.28 11.22
C ALA A 462 -25.15 0.62 10.32
N PHE A 463 -24.02 0.09 9.86
CA PHE A 463 -23.04 0.78 9.00
C PHE A 463 -22.09 -0.25 8.37
N TYR A 464 -21.12 0.23 7.58
CA TYR A 464 -20.13 -0.61 6.93
C TYR A 464 -18.72 -0.18 7.32
N VAL A 465 -17.82 -1.14 7.52
CA VAL A 465 -16.42 -0.93 7.90
C VAL A 465 -15.48 -1.51 6.83
N PRO A 466 -14.18 -1.21 6.84
CA PRO A 466 -13.22 -1.86 5.93
C PRO A 466 -13.19 -3.39 6.14
N ASP A 467 -13.28 -4.17 5.05
CA ASP A 467 -13.41 -5.65 5.06
C ASP A 467 -12.08 -6.43 5.09
#